data_AF-A0A2V9KF23-F1
#
_entry.id   AF-A0A2V9KF23-F1
#
_cell.length_a   1.000
_cell.length_b   1.000
_cell.length_c   1.000
_cell.angle_alpha   90.00
_cell.angle_beta   90.00
_cell.angle_gamma   90.00
#
_symmetry.space_group_name_H-M   'P 1'
#
loop_
_entity.id
_entity.type
_entity.pdbx_description
1 polymer ?
#
loop_
_entity_poly.entity_id
_entity_poly.type
_entity_poly.pdbx_seq_one_letter_code
_entity_poly.pdbx_strand_id
1 'polypeptide(L)'
;MYGDLSADSGLNALTRDAGFARGFLMRHSQKLVWGSDCACHDGRGGGTAEGYCIAARSLAALRELVPDAKIRSQILYKNTRKLLRLESA
;
A
#
# COMPACT_ATOMS: atom_id res chain seq x y z
N MET A 1 13.49 -11.21 1.42
CA MET A 1 13.24 -9.87 2.02
C MET A 1 12.01 -9.27 1.36
N TYR A 2 11.10 -8.70 2.15
CA TYR A 2 9.93 -7.97 1.70
C TYR A 2 10.16 -6.47 1.88
N GLY A 3 9.56 -5.64 1.02
CA GLY A 3 9.47 -4.19 1.20
C GLY A 3 8.08 -3.80 1.69
N ASP A 4 8.02 -2.90 2.66
CA ASP A 4 6.77 -2.36 3.18
C ASP A 4 6.47 -1.00 2.56
N LEU A 5 5.21 -0.77 2.21
CA LEU A 5 4.69 0.45 1.57
C LEU A 5 3.71 1.20 2.49
N SER A 6 3.89 1.07 3.81
CA SER A 6 3.03 1.73 4.79
C SER A 6 3.36 3.21 5.02
N ALA A 7 2.47 3.88 5.77
CA ALA A 7 2.63 5.26 6.23
C ALA A 7 2.77 6.30 5.10
N ASP A 8 3.04 7.55 5.51
CA ASP A 8 3.31 8.64 4.58
C ASP A 8 4.63 8.44 3.82
N SER A 9 5.59 7.70 4.37
CA SER A 9 6.84 7.37 3.68
C SER A 9 6.58 6.48 2.46
N GLY A 10 5.73 5.46 2.60
CA GLY A 10 5.26 4.62 1.49
C GLY A 10 4.49 5.43 0.46
N LEU A 11 3.55 6.27 0.89
CA LEU A 11 2.80 7.16 -0.02
C LEU A 11 3.74 8.07 -0.81
N ASN A 12 4.68 8.72 -0.14
CA ASN A 12 5.67 9.60 -0.78
C ASN A 12 6.57 8.84 -1.77
N ALA A 13 6.97 7.61 -1.45
CA ALA A 13 7.76 6.79 -2.37
C ALA A 13 6.98 6.44 -3.64
N LEU A 14 5.66 6.23 -3.53
CA LEU A 14 4.80 5.88 -4.66
C LEU A 14 4.44 7.08 -5.54
N THR A 15 4.24 8.26 -4.95
CA THR A 15 3.74 9.45 -5.67
C THR A 15 4.83 10.39 -6.17
N ARG A 16 6.08 10.23 -5.73
CA ARG A 16 7.20 11.07 -6.15
C ARG A 16 7.52 10.98 -7.65
N ASP A 17 7.48 9.78 -8.21
CA ASP A 17 7.68 9.53 -9.64
C ASP A 17 6.78 8.36 -10.08
N ALA A 18 5.68 8.69 -10.77
CA ALA A 18 4.69 7.70 -11.19
C ALA A 18 5.25 6.70 -12.21
N GLY A 19 6.16 7.12 -13.10
CA GLY A 19 6.75 6.25 -14.10
C GLY A 19 7.65 5.18 -13.46
N PHE A 20 8.53 5.63 -12.56
CA PHE A 20 9.36 4.73 -11.76
C PHE A 20 8.50 3.81 -10.88
N ALA A 21 7.52 4.36 -10.16
CA ALA A 21 6.67 3.61 -9.25
C ALA A 21 5.90 2.50 -9.97
N ARG A 22 5.31 2.78 -11.15
CA ARG A 22 4.66 1.75 -11.98
C ARG A 22 5.60 0.58 -12.27
N GLY A 23 6.80 0.87 -12.76
CA GLY A 23 7.79 -0.15 -13.07
C GLY A 23 8.23 -0.94 -11.83
N PHE A 24 8.48 -0.26 -10.71
CA PHE A 24 8.89 -0.87 -9.45
C PHE A 24 7.81 -1.81 -8.90
N LEU A 25 6.57 -1.35 -8.82
CA LEU A 25 5.43 -2.13 -8.33
C LEU A 25 5.20 -3.38 -9.17
N MET A 26 5.37 -3.32 -10.50
CA MET A 26 5.26 -4.49 -11.37
C MET A 26 6.36 -5.51 -11.12
N ARG A 27 7.62 -5.08 -11.15
CA ARG A 27 8.79 -5.96 -11.01
C ARG A 27 8.87 -6.62 -9.64
N HIS A 28 8.41 -5.95 -8.59
CA HIS A 28 8.58 -6.39 -7.21
C HIS A 28 7.28 -6.78 -6.51
N SER A 29 6.16 -6.86 -7.24
CA SER A 29 4.83 -7.15 -6.68
C SER A 29 4.73 -8.34 -5.73
N GLN A 30 5.54 -9.39 -5.90
CA GLN A 30 5.56 -10.58 -5.02
C GLN A 30 6.36 -10.39 -3.72
N LYS A 31 7.03 -9.25 -3.57
CA LYS A 31 7.89 -8.91 -2.42
C LYS A 31 7.46 -7.62 -1.74
N LEU A 32 6.31 -7.05 -2.09
CA LEU A 32 5.80 -5.81 -1.52
C LEU A 32 4.58 -6.08 -0.66
N VAL A 33 4.53 -5.50 0.53
CA VAL A 33 3.36 -5.51 1.41
C VAL A 33 2.88 -4.09 1.62
N TRP A 34 1.61 -3.94 1.96
CA TRP A 34 1.04 -2.65 2.33
C TRP A 34 0.33 -2.77 3.68
N GLY A 35 0.60 -1.83 4.57
CA GLY A 35 -0.15 -1.55 5.79
C GLY A 35 -0.59 -0.09 5.79
N SER A 36 -1.69 0.24 6.47
CA SER A 36 -2.19 1.62 6.46
C SER A 36 -1.29 2.57 7.24
N ASP A 37 -0.84 2.15 8.43
CA ASP A 37 -0.25 3.01 9.46
C ASP A 37 -1.06 4.31 9.68
N CYS A 38 -2.41 4.22 9.53
CA CYS A 38 -3.30 5.37 9.70
C CYS A 38 -3.76 5.44 11.14
N ALA A 39 -3.55 6.59 11.78
CA ALA A 39 -4.12 6.91 13.09
C ALA A 39 -5.58 7.41 13.02
N CYS A 40 -6.10 7.64 11.80
CA CYS A 40 -7.44 8.13 11.58
C CYS A 40 -8.51 7.14 12.09
N HIS A 41 -9.52 7.65 12.79
CA HIS A 41 -10.59 6.80 13.34
C HIS A 41 -11.81 6.65 12.43
N ASP A 42 -11.90 7.46 11.36
CA ASP A 42 -13.10 7.56 10.50
C ASP A 42 -12.83 7.24 9.02
N GLY A 43 -11.58 6.92 8.66
CA GLY A 43 -11.16 6.72 7.27
C GLY A 43 -11.21 7.99 6.40
N ARG A 44 -11.42 9.17 7.00
CA ARG A 44 -11.50 10.48 6.33
C ARG A 44 -10.44 11.46 6.84
N GLY A 45 -9.82 11.18 7.99
CA GLY A 45 -8.79 12.01 8.59
C GLY A 45 -9.15 12.54 9.98
N GLY A 46 -10.32 12.17 10.50
CA GLY A 46 -10.72 12.49 11.86
C GLY A 46 -9.69 12.00 12.88
N GLY A 47 -9.33 12.90 13.80
CA GLY A 47 -8.36 12.64 14.86
C GLY A 47 -6.88 12.71 14.43
N THR A 48 -6.58 13.02 13.16
CA THR A 48 -5.21 13.19 12.66
C THR A 48 -4.81 14.66 12.60
N ALA A 49 -3.51 14.97 12.70
CA ALA A 49 -3.02 16.35 12.61
C ALA A 49 -3.06 16.89 11.17
N GLU A 50 -2.96 15.98 10.20
CA GLU A 50 -2.90 16.27 8.78
C GLU A 50 -4.28 16.56 8.17
N GLY A 51 -5.36 16.19 8.86
CA GLY A 51 -6.73 16.38 8.39
C GLY A 51 -7.13 15.48 7.22
N TYR A 52 -6.35 14.44 6.92
CA TYR A 52 -6.66 13.47 5.87
C TYR A 52 -6.33 12.03 6.29
N CYS A 53 -6.94 11.06 5.62
CA CYS A 53 -6.66 9.64 5.82
C CYS A 53 -5.51 9.17 4.89
N ILE A 54 -4.36 8.84 5.49
CA ILE A 54 -3.19 8.30 4.77
C ILE A 54 -3.55 7.01 4.02
N ALA A 55 -4.35 6.14 4.64
CA ALA A 55 -4.79 4.89 4.03
C ALA A 55 -5.60 5.13 2.74
N ALA A 56 -6.55 6.08 2.78
CA ALA A 56 -7.38 6.42 1.63
C ALA A 56 -6.53 6.93 0.45
N ARG A 57 -5.56 7.81 0.73
CA ARG A 57 -4.63 8.34 -0.30
C ARG A 57 -3.72 7.26 -0.87
N SER A 58 -3.19 6.40 -0.01
CA SER A 58 -2.33 5.27 -0.43
C SER A 58 -3.08 4.28 -1.31
N LEU A 59 -4.29 3.90 -0.92
CA LEU A 59 -5.13 2.99 -1.72
C LEU A 59 -5.55 3.60 -3.06
N ALA A 60 -5.80 4.92 -3.10
CA ALA A 60 -6.07 5.63 -4.35
C ALA A 60 -4.83 5.62 -5.28
N ALA A 61 -3.65 5.95 -4.75
CA ALA A 61 -2.40 5.92 -5.51
C ALA A 61 -2.09 4.52 -6.04
N LEU A 62 -2.23 3.46 -5.23
CA LEU A 62 -2.02 2.09 -5.67
C LEU A 62 -3.03 1.65 -6.75
N ARG A 63 -4.28 2.11 -6.70
CA ARG A 63 -5.28 1.86 -7.75
C ARG A 63 -4.88 2.49 -9.08
N GLU A 64 -4.38 3.72 -9.03
CA GLU A 64 -3.94 4.44 -10.22
C GLU A 64 -2.64 3.87 -10.81
N LEU A 65 -1.64 3.60 -9.96
CA LEU A 65 -0.32 3.12 -10.36
C LEU A 65 -0.36 1.65 -10.82
N VAL A 66 -1.26 0.84 -10.27
CA VAL A 66 -1.40 -0.57 -10.62
C VAL A 66 -2.84 -0.88 -11.02
N PRO A 67 -3.23 -0.70 -12.29
CA PRO A 67 -4.60 -0.98 -12.75
C PRO A 67 -4.99 -2.46 -12.66
N ASP A 68 -4.03 -3.39 -12.72
CA ASP A 68 -4.29 -4.83 -12.57
C ASP A 68 -4.67 -5.19 -11.13
N ALA A 69 -5.91 -5.65 -10.95
CA ALA A 69 -6.44 -6.07 -9.66
C ALA A 69 -5.72 -7.27 -9.04
N LYS A 70 -5.17 -8.19 -9.85
CA LYS A 70 -4.42 -9.35 -9.35
C LYS A 70 -3.11 -8.91 -8.71
N ILE A 71 -2.41 -7.95 -9.34
CA ILE A 71 -1.16 -7.42 -8.80
C ILE A 71 -1.42 -6.59 -7.55
N ARG A 72 -2.46 -5.75 -7.53
CA ARG A 72 -2.87 -5.05 -6.30
C ARG A 72 -3.22 -6.02 -5.18
N SER A 73 -3.97 -7.09 -5.46
CA SER A 73 -4.30 -8.11 -4.47
C SER A 73 -3.05 -8.82 -3.93
N GLN A 74 -2.00 -8.98 -4.76
CA GLN A 74 -0.73 -9.52 -4.31
C GLN A 74 -0.10 -8.64 -3.21
N ILE A 75 -0.03 -7.32 -3.47
CA ILE A 75 0.58 -6.32 -2.58
C ILE A 75 -0.25 -6.08 -1.33
N LEU A 76 -1.56 -5.88 -1.49
CA LEU A 76 -2.48 -5.50 -0.42
C LEU A 76 -2.85 -6.65 0.52
N TYR A 77 -2.64 -7.90 0.12
CA TYR A 77 -3.22 -9.04 0.85
C TYR A 77 -2.37 -10.31 0.79
N LYS A 78 -2.13 -10.87 -0.41
CA LYS A 78 -1.58 -12.23 -0.52
C LYS A 78 -0.17 -12.35 0.05
N ASN A 79 0.69 -11.35 -0.18
CA ASN A 79 2.03 -11.33 0.37
C ASN A 79 2.02 -11.31 1.89
N THR A 80 1.20 -10.46 2.50
CA THR A 80 1.06 -10.37 3.97
C THR A 80 0.53 -11.66 4.56
N ARG A 81 -0.51 -12.27 3.96
CA ARG A 81 -1.03 -13.56 4.43
C ARG A 81 0.01 -14.65 4.44
N LYS A 82 0.79 -14.77 3.36
CA LYS A 82 1.88 -15.74 3.27
C LYS A 82 2.99 -15.44 4.27
N LEU A 83 3.44 -14.17 4.35
CA LEU A 83 4.53 -13.73 5.20
C LEU A 83 4.21 -13.95 6.69
N LEU A 84 2.99 -13.60 7.10
CA LEU A 84 2.52 -13.71 8.48
C LEU A 84 1.88 -15.07 8.81
N ARG A 85 1.88 -16.02 7.86
CA ARG A 85 1.29 -17.37 8.02
C ARG A 85 -0.17 -17.34 8.46
N LEU A 86 -0.96 -16.46 7.85
CA LEU A 86 -2.41 -16.32 8.07
C LEU A 86 -3.24 -17.25 7.17
N GLU A 87 -2.60 -18.28 6.61
CA GLU A 87 -3.28 -19.36 5.90
C GLU A 87 -3.77 -20.36 6.95
N SER A 88 -5.07 -20.68 6.91
CA SER A 88 -5.62 -21.75 7.74
C SER A 88 -4.83 -23.03 7.45
N ALA A 89 -4.47 -23.76 8.52
CA ALA A 89 -3.93 -25.11 8.42
C ALA A 89 -4.89 -26.05 7.67
#